data_AF-N6ZVC6-F1
#
_entry.id   AF-N6ZVC6-F1
#
_cell.length_a   1.000
_cell.length_b   1.000
_cell.length_c   1.000
_cell.angle_alpha   90.00
_cell.angle_beta   90.00
_cell.angle_gamma   90.00
#
_symmetry.space_group_name_H-M   'P 1'
#
loop_
_entity.id
_entity.type
_entity.pdbx_description
1 polymer ?
#
loop_
_entity_poly.entity_id
_entity_poly.type
_entity_poly.pdbx_seq_one_letter_code
_entity_poly.pdbx_strand_id
1 'polypeptide(L)'
;MSAAIYNAEISAGSLMLPESRRVARFMLTQPDRATWFDTLRTENILQKKSPATARRQARLIRNRLETLDEQAWQLVAEGDQELALQILLAASVKHSRLLGDFMRDVVAGHVRRFEESLVPSDWEAFLADCIQRDPAVAGWSDTTKAKLLQVVLRILAEARYLESTRSLHLTPPLLHPEAQRYLKSRSEAAVLAAMELTN
;
A
#
# COMPACT_ATOMS: atom_id res chain seq x y z
N MET A 1 9.63 -25.30 6.88
CA MET A 1 9.45 -24.39 5.73
C MET A 1 9.42 -22.98 6.30
N SER A 2 10.35 -22.09 5.95
CA SER A 2 10.21 -20.69 6.36
C SER A 2 8.96 -20.12 5.68
N ALA A 3 8.23 -19.27 6.39
CA ALA A 3 7.13 -18.53 5.77
C ALA A 3 7.65 -17.74 4.56
N ALA A 4 6.87 -17.69 3.48
CA ALA A 4 7.21 -16.88 2.31
C ALA A 4 7.39 -15.41 2.73
N ILE A 5 8.45 -14.78 2.25
CA ILE A 5 8.81 -13.40 2.57
C ILE A 5 7.91 -12.42 1.82
N TYR A 6 7.63 -12.73 0.55
CA TYR A 6 6.75 -11.93 -0.30
C TYR A 6 5.41 -12.63 -0.54
N ASN A 7 4.34 -11.85 -0.62
CA ASN A 7 3.01 -12.33 -0.99
C ASN A 7 2.39 -11.41 -2.06
N ALA A 8 1.35 -11.93 -2.72
CA ALA A 8 0.66 -11.22 -3.80
C ALA A 8 -0.64 -10.52 -3.35
N GLU A 9 -0.90 -10.39 -2.04
CA GLU A 9 -2.17 -9.85 -1.54
C GLU A 9 -2.41 -8.40 -1.98
N ILE A 10 -1.34 -7.61 -2.11
CA ILE A 10 -1.38 -6.24 -2.63
C ILE A 10 -2.08 -6.12 -3.99
N SER A 11 -2.08 -7.18 -4.81
CA SER A 11 -2.77 -7.22 -6.12
C SER A 11 -4.29 -7.02 -6.04
N ALA A 12 -4.89 -7.05 -4.84
CA ALA A 12 -6.32 -6.81 -4.63
C ALA A 12 -6.74 -5.35 -4.83
N GLY A 13 -5.83 -4.38 -4.64
CA GLY A 13 -6.15 -2.98 -4.85
C GLY A 13 -5.05 -2.01 -4.42
N SER A 14 -5.11 -0.80 -4.97
CA SER A 14 -4.26 0.34 -4.60
C SER A 14 -4.72 0.96 -3.27
N LEU A 15 -4.55 2.26 -3.02
CA LEU A 15 -4.89 2.90 -1.75
C LEU A 15 -6.40 3.01 -1.53
N MET A 16 -7.18 3.17 -2.61
CA MET A 16 -8.65 3.16 -2.60
C MET A 16 -9.24 4.10 -1.54
N LEU A 17 -8.82 5.37 -1.55
CA LEU A 17 -9.14 6.34 -0.48
C LEU A 17 -10.65 6.37 -0.09
N PRO A 18 -11.62 6.44 -1.02
CA PRO A 18 -13.03 6.47 -0.64
C PRO A 18 -13.48 5.20 0.11
N GLU A 19 -13.04 4.03 -0.36
CA GLU A 19 -13.31 2.74 0.27
C GLU A 19 -12.63 2.63 1.64
N SER A 20 -11.36 3.02 1.70
CA SER A 20 -10.56 3.01 2.91
C SER A 20 -11.12 3.93 3.99
N ARG A 21 -11.66 5.10 3.64
CA ARG A 21 -12.40 5.98 4.56
C ARG A 21 -13.62 5.31 5.17
N ARG A 22 -14.42 4.63 4.36
CA ARG A 22 -15.62 3.92 4.85
C ARG A 22 -15.25 2.79 5.79
N VAL A 23 -14.22 2.03 5.45
CA VAL A 23 -13.71 0.95 6.31
C VAL A 23 -13.15 1.52 7.61
N ALA A 24 -12.34 2.59 7.57
CA ALA A 24 -11.78 3.21 8.76
C ALA A 24 -12.86 3.71 9.71
N ARG A 25 -13.89 4.42 9.20
CA ARG A 25 -15.06 4.85 9.98
C ARG A 25 -15.80 3.69 10.62
N PHE A 26 -15.96 2.59 9.90
CA PHE A 26 -16.58 1.40 10.45
C PHE A 26 -15.70 0.70 11.49
N MET A 27 -14.39 0.65 11.31
CA MET A 27 -13.46 0.10 12.32
C MET A 27 -13.46 0.92 13.61
N LEU A 28 -13.65 2.24 13.53
CA LEU A 28 -13.78 3.13 14.69
C LEU A 28 -15.02 2.83 15.55
N THR A 29 -16.06 2.18 15.00
CA THR A 29 -17.20 1.71 15.81
C THR A 29 -16.91 0.40 16.54
N GLN A 30 -15.69 -0.14 16.41
CA GLN A 30 -15.22 -1.39 17.02
C GLN A 30 -16.19 -2.57 16.82
N PRO A 31 -16.57 -2.90 15.56
CA PRO A 31 -17.50 -3.97 15.29
C PRO A 31 -16.90 -5.32 15.68
N ASP A 32 -17.71 -6.19 16.25
CA ASP A 32 -17.30 -7.58 16.44
C ASP A 32 -17.15 -8.30 15.08
N ARG A 33 -16.65 -9.54 15.13
CA ARG A 33 -16.42 -10.33 13.92
C ARG A 33 -17.71 -10.59 13.13
N ALA A 34 -18.82 -10.81 13.81
CA ALA A 34 -20.11 -11.09 13.17
C ALA A 34 -20.66 -9.84 12.49
N THR A 35 -20.67 -8.70 13.19
CA THR A 35 -21.06 -7.40 12.64
C THR A 35 -20.22 -7.05 11.42
N TRP A 36 -18.89 -7.25 11.48
CA TRP A 36 -18.02 -7.01 10.33
C TRP A 36 -18.43 -7.83 9.08
N PHE A 37 -18.62 -9.14 9.26
CA PHE A 37 -18.98 -10.00 8.13
C PHE A 37 -20.36 -9.69 7.57
N ASP A 38 -21.32 -9.35 8.43
CA ASP A 38 -22.65 -8.97 7.96
C ASP A 38 -22.58 -7.67 7.17
N THR A 39 -22.01 -6.60 7.72
CA THR A 39 -21.85 -5.31 7.03
C THR A 39 -21.11 -5.44 5.68
N LEU A 40 -20.09 -6.29 5.57
CA LEU A 40 -19.43 -6.56 4.28
C LEU A 40 -20.33 -7.25 3.25
N ARG A 41 -21.27 -8.08 3.71
CA ARG A 41 -22.13 -8.90 2.86
C ARG A 41 -23.42 -8.17 2.47
N THR A 42 -24.05 -7.49 3.42
CA THR A 42 -25.39 -6.92 3.29
C THR A 42 -25.37 -5.47 2.86
N GLU A 43 -24.45 -4.66 3.40
CA GLU A 43 -24.50 -3.21 3.22
C GLU A 43 -23.69 -2.70 2.02
N ASN A 44 -22.94 -3.58 1.35
CA ASN A 44 -22.04 -3.24 0.24
C ASN A 44 -21.27 -1.94 0.55
N ILE A 45 -20.60 -1.88 1.71
CA ILE A 45 -19.92 -0.66 2.18
C ILE A 45 -18.96 -0.06 1.16
N LEU A 46 -18.40 -0.89 0.28
CA LEU A 46 -17.48 -0.46 -0.78
C LEU A 46 -18.20 0.02 -2.06
N GLN A 47 -19.52 -0.12 -2.13
CA GLN A 47 -20.37 0.24 -3.28
C GLN A 47 -19.86 -0.37 -4.59
N LYS A 48 -19.42 -1.64 -4.56
CA LYS A 48 -18.92 -2.34 -5.76
C LYS A 48 -20.03 -3.14 -6.43
N LYS A 49 -19.93 -3.26 -7.76
CA LYS A 49 -20.86 -4.07 -8.57
C LYS A 49 -20.69 -5.58 -8.32
N SER A 50 -19.46 -6.03 -8.02
CA SER A 50 -19.16 -7.44 -7.77
C SER A 50 -18.98 -7.71 -6.26
N PRO A 51 -19.80 -8.57 -5.64
CA PRO A 51 -19.64 -8.97 -4.24
C PRO A 51 -18.30 -9.66 -3.95
N ALA A 52 -17.72 -10.37 -4.92
CA ALA A 52 -16.41 -11.00 -4.75
C ALA A 52 -15.28 -9.96 -4.67
N THR A 53 -15.31 -8.95 -5.57
CA THR A 53 -14.36 -7.84 -5.55
C THR A 53 -14.50 -7.01 -4.28
N ALA A 54 -15.74 -6.71 -3.85
CA ALA A 54 -16.02 -6.01 -2.61
C ALA A 54 -15.37 -6.70 -1.41
N ARG A 55 -15.62 -8.01 -1.24
CA ARG A 55 -15.06 -8.80 -0.13
C ARG A 55 -13.52 -8.83 -0.18
N ARG A 56 -12.94 -9.04 -1.35
CA ARG A 56 -11.48 -9.08 -1.53
C ARG A 56 -10.82 -7.75 -1.17
N GLN A 57 -11.38 -6.63 -1.63
CA GLN A 57 -10.85 -5.30 -1.34
C GLN A 57 -11.08 -4.88 0.11
N ALA A 58 -12.24 -5.18 0.68
CA ALA A 58 -12.53 -4.87 2.07
C ALA A 58 -11.59 -5.62 3.02
N ARG A 59 -11.31 -6.90 2.73
CA ARG A 59 -10.31 -7.68 3.47
C ARG A 59 -8.92 -7.05 3.35
N LEU A 60 -8.48 -6.68 2.15
CA LEU A 60 -7.18 -6.02 1.95
C LEU A 60 -7.08 -4.70 2.74
N ILE A 61 -8.10 -3.85 2.65
CA ILE A 61 -8.13 -2.55 3.33
C ILE A 61 -8.08 -2.76 4.85
N ARG A 62 -8.91 -3.66 5.38
CA ARG A 62 -8.91 -4.00 6.81
C ARG A 62 -7.56 -4.51 7.25
N ASN A 63 -6.99 -5.50 6.57
CA ASN A 63 -5.68 -6.06 6.92
C ASN A 63 -4.60 -4.98 6.95
N ARG A 64 -4.61 -4.01 6.01
CA ARG A 64 -3.70 -2.87 6.01
C ARG A 64 -3.93 -1.96 7.21
N LEU A 65 -5.16 -1.55 7.46
CA LEU A 65 -5.50 -0.66 8.58
C LEU A 65 -5.21 -1.31 9.94
N GLU A 66 -5.39 -2.62 10.08
CA GLU A 66 -5.03 -3.39 11.29
C GLU A 66 -3.52 -3.48 11.53
N THR A 67 -2.66 -3.10 10.56
CA THR A 67 -1.23 -2.90 10.83
C THR A 67 -0.95 -1.59 11.59
N LEU A 68 -1.95 -0.72 11.69
CA LEU A 68 -1.93 0.55 12.41
C LEU A 68 -2.93 0.50 13.58
N ASP A 69 -3.27 1.65 14.15
CA ASP A 69 -4.15 1.77 15.31
C ASP A 69 -5.29 2.79 15.08
N GLU A 70 -6.15 2.92 16.09
CA GLU A 70 -7.31 3.79 16.09
C GLU A 70 -6.98 5.25 15.72
N GLN A 71 -5.82 5.75 16.15
CA GLN A 71 -5.36 7.09 15.79
C GLN A 71 -5.16 7.21 14.28
N ALA A 72 -4.46 6.27 13.64
CA ALA A 72 -4.35 6.27 12.18
C ALA A 72 -5.70 6.08 11.47
N TRP A 73 -6.60 5.27 12.02
CA TRP A 73 -7.93 5.10 11.43
C TRP A 73 -8.68 6.43 11.41
N GLN A 74 -8.57 7.23 12.47
CA GLN A 74 -9.13 8.58 12.53
C GLN A 74 -8.50 9.50 11.47
N LEU A 75 -7.17 9.46 11.30
CA LEU A 75 -6.47 10.24 10.26
C LEU A 75 -6.94 9.87 8.85
N VAL A 76 -7.17 8.58 8.58
CA VAL A 76 -7.72 8.12 7.30
C VAL A 76 -9.16 8.60 7.11
N ALA A 77 -10.00 8.43 8.14
CA ALA A 77 -11.42 8.72 8.11
C ALA A 77 -11.72 10.21 7.88
N GLU A 78 -11.06 11.09 8.63
CA GLU A 78 -11.41 12.51 8.72
C GLU A 78 -10.30 13.47 8.29
N GLY A 79 -9.05 13.00 8.16
CA GLY A 79 -7.95 13.83 7.66
C GLY A 79 -8.17 14.28 6.22
N ASP A 80 -7.48 15.34 5.81
CA ASP A 80 -7.50 15.77 4.42
C ASP A 80 -6.95 14.68 3.48
N GLN A 81 -7.14 14.89 2.18
CA GLN A 81 -6.80 13.88 1.18
C GLN A 81 -5.31 13.50 1.21
N GLU A 82 -4.41 14.47 1.40
CA GLU A 82 -2.97 14.23 1.38
C GLU A 82 -2.56 13.38 2.59
N LEU A 83 -2.96 13.81 3.79
CA LEU A 83 -2.72 13.09 5.03
C LEU A 83 -3.26 11.66 4.97
N ALA A 84 -4.52 11.49 4.53
CA ALA A 84 -5.13 10.17 4.44
C ALA A 84 -4.40 9.24 3.45
N LEU A 85 -3.98 9.76 2.29
CA LEU A 85 -3.22 8.97 1.31
C LEU A 85 -1.84 8.56 1.86
N GLN A 86 -1.17 9.44 2.59
CA GLN A 86 0.12 9.11 3.22
C GLN A 86 -0.02 8.06 4.33
N ILE A 87 -1.06 8.14 5.17
CA ILE A 87 -1.33 7.09 6.17
C ILE A 87 -1.70 5.75 5.49
N LEU A 88 -2.46 5.78 4.39
CA LEU A 88 -2.78 4.57 3.63
C LEU A 88 -1.55 3.98 2.93
N LEU A 89 -0.61 4.81 2.48
CA LEU A 89 0.68 4.35 1.97
C LEU A 89 1.47 3.66 3.08
N ALA A 90 1.57 4.27 4.26
CA ALA A 90 2.23 3.67 5.43
C ALA A 90 1.64 2.29 5.76
N ALA A 91 0.30 2.19 5.85
CA ALA A 91 -0.40 0.93 6.06
C ALA A 91 -0.09 -0.11 4.96
N SER A 92 0.00 0.35 3.70
CA SER A 92 0.32 -0.52 2.56
C SER A 92 1.75 -1.03 2.58
N VAL A 93 2.71 -0.18 2.99
CA VAL A 93 4.12 -0.54 3.17
C VAL A 93 4.29 -1.54 4.32
N LYS A 94 3.63 -1.31 5.46
CA LYS A 94 3.64 -2.26 6.60
C LYS A 94 3.08 -3.63 6.22
N HIS A 95 1.99 -3.64 5.48
CA HIS A 95 1.34 -4.87 5.06
C HIS A 95 2.10 -5.61 3.94
N SER A 96 2.80 -4.88 3.06
CA SER A 96 3.43 -5.43 1.87
C SER A 96 4.92 -5.15 1.85
N ARG A 97 5.71 -6.14 2.27
CA ARG A 97 7.16 -6.10 2.15
C ARG A 97 7.62 -5.88 0.71
N LEU A 98 6.89 -6.42 -0.28
CA LEU A 98 7.16 -6.19 -1.70
C LEU A 98 7.10 -4.70 -2.06
N LEU A 99 6.12 -3.96 -1.53
CA LEU A 99 5.99 -2.52 -1.79
C LEU A 99 7.09 -1.74 -1.07
N GLY A 100 7.34 -2.04 0.21
CA GLY A 100 8.40 -1.38 0.98
C GLY A 100 9.78 -1.59 0.36
N ASP A 101 10.08 -2.82 -0.07
CA ASP A 101 11.34 -3.14 -0.74
C ASP A 101 11.44 -2.45 -2.11
N PHE A 102 10.36 -2.39 -2.90
CA PHE A 102 10.38 -1.66 -4.17
C PHE A 102 10.64 -0.16 -3.97
N MET A 103 10.01 0.46 -2.97
CA MET A 103 10.24 1.87 -2.65
C MET A 103 11.68 2.14 -2.21
N ARG A 104 12.24 1.29 -1.33
CA ARG A 104 13.60 1.44 -0.81
C ARG A 104 14.69 1.12 -1.84
N ASP A 105 14.55 0.00 -2.55
CA ASP A 105 15.61 -0.54 -3.40
C ASP A 105 15.59 0.14 -4.78
N VAL A 106 14.39 0.40 -5.32
CA VAL A 106 14.22 0.97 -6.68
C VAL A 106 13.96 2.46 -6.62
N VAL A 107 12.85 2.89 -6.03
CA VAL A 107 12.40 4.29 -6.11
C VAL A 107 13.41 5.24 -5.45
N ALA A 108 13.85 4.93 -4.23
CA ALA A 108 14.89 5.71 -3.56
C ALA A 108 16.24 5.62 -4.29
N GLY A 109 16.52 4.49 -4.97
CA GLY A 109 17.70 4.33 -5.83
C GLY A 109 17.74 5.33 -6.98
N HIS A 110 16.63 5.46 -7.71
CA HIS A 110 16.46 6.42 -8.79
C HIS A 110 16.60 7.86 -8.29
N VAL A 111 15.91 8.20 -7.19
CA VAL A 111 15.99 9.55 -6.59
C VAL A 111 17.42 9.90 -6.18
N ARG A 112 18.17 8.96 -5.57
CA ARG A 112 19.59 9.16 -5.22
C ARG A 112 20.49 9.39 -6.43
N ARG A 113 20.16 8.79 -7.57
CA ARG A 113 20.91 8.95 -8.83
C ARG A 113 20.43 10.14 -9.66
N PHE A 114 19.48 10.93 -9.17
CA PHE A 114 18.85 12.03 -9.91
C PHE A 114 18.20 11.58 -11.22
N GLU A 115 17.70 10.35 -11.26
CA GLU A 115 16.92 9.84 -12.39
C GLU A 115 15.49 10.36 -12.30
N GLU A 116 14.97 10.86 -13.41
CA GLU A 116 13.67 11.55 -13.44
C GLU A 116 12.48 10.59 -13.52
N SER A 117 12.70 9.33 -13.91
CA SER A 117 11.63 8.36 -14.18
C SER A 117 12.03 6.92 -13.90
N LEU A 118 11.05 6.14 -13.45
CA LEU A 118 11.16 4.68 -13.51
C LEU A 118 11.05 4.17 -14.94
N VAL A 119 11.69 3.04 -15.22
CA VAL A 119 11.66 2.34 -16.50
C VAL A 119 11.14 0.91 -16.34
N PRO A 120 10.56 0.29 -17.40
CA PRO A 120 9.99 -1.05 -17.30
C PRO A 120 10.95 -2.13 -16.77
N SER A 121 12.23 -2.03 -17.10
CA SER A 121 13.27 -2.98 -16.66
C SER A 121 13.53 -2.95 -15.15
N ASP A 122 13.16 -1.88 -14.45
CA ASP A 122 13.31 -1.78 -12.99
C ASP A 122 12.52 -2.88 -12.28
N TRP A 123 11.31 -3.19 -12.77
CA TRP A 123 10.46 -4.20 -12.18
C TRP A 123 11.04 -5.62 -12.35
N GLU A 124 11.61 -5.89 -13.52
CA GLU A 124 12.21 -7.19 -13.83
C GLU A 124 13.45 -7.44 -12.98
N ALA A 125 14.33 -6.44 -12.87
CA ALA A 125 15.51 -6.49 -12.00
C ALA A 125 15.10 -6.67 -10.53
N PHE A 126 14.13 -5.89 -10.06
CA PHE A 126 13.62 -6.01 -8.69
C PHE A 126 13.05 -7.41 -8.39
N LEU A 127 12.27 -7.98 -9.31
CA LEU A 127 11.75 -9.33 -9.12
C LEU A 127 12.86 -10.39 -9.11
N ALA A 128 13.91 -10.23 -9.90
CA ALA A 128 15.07 -11.12 -9.85
C ALA A 128 15.73 -11.11 -8.46
N ASP A 129 15.91 -9.93 -7.85
CA ASP A 129 16.42 -9.80 -6.49
C ASP A 129 15.45 -10.36 -5.44
N CYS A 130 14.14 -10.20 -5.64
CA CYS A 130 13.13 -10.85 -4.80
C CYS A 130 13.21 -12.38 -4.87
N ILE A 131 13.46 -12.97 -6.05
CA ILE A 131 13.61 -14.42 -6.22
C ILE A 131 14.84 -14.95 -5.48
N GLN A 132 15.94 -14.20 -5.47
CA GLN A 132 17.13 -14.57 -4.71
C GLN A 132 16.86 -14.59 -3.19
N ARG A 133 16.05 -13.63 -2.71
CA ARG A 133 15.66 -13.54 -1.29
C ARG A 133 14.57 -14.56 -0.91
N ASP A 134 13.67 -14.86 -1.84
CA ASP A 134 12.52 -15.75 -1.66
C ASP A 134 12.22 -16.53 -2.96
N PRO A 135 12.71 -17.78 -3.07
CA PRO A 135 12.52 -18.61 -4.26
C PRO A 135 11.04 -18.85 -4.63
N ALA A 136 10.09 -18.69 -3.70
CA ALA A 136 8.66 -18.86 -3.98
C ALA A 136 8.13 -17.83 -4.99
N VAL A 137 8.78 -16.66 -5.10
CA VAL A 137 8.43 -15.62 -6.07
C VAL A 137 8.58 -16.11 -7.51
N ALA A 138 9.51 -17.04 -7.77
CA ALA A 138 9.71 -17.61 -9.11
C ALA A 138 8.47 -18.38 -9.60
N GLY A 139 7.66 -18.92 -8.68
CA GLY A 139 6.43 -19.64 -8.98
C GLY A 139 5.24 -18.75 -9.35
N TRP A 140 5.35 -17.42 -9.25
CA TRP A 140 4.27 -16.52 -9.66
C TRP A 140 4.13 -16.48 -11.18
N SER A 141 2.88 -16.54 -11.66
CA SER A 141 2.58 -16.37 -13.09
C SER A 141 2.92 -14.95 -13.57
N ASP A 142 3.18 -14.80 -14.86
CA ASP A 142 3.44 -13.50 -15.48
C ASP A 142 2.25 -12.54 -15.32
N THR A 143 1.02 -13.09 -15.35
CA THR A 143 -0.20 -12.33 -15.07
C THR A 143 -0.23 -11.79 -13.64
N THR A 144 0.30 -12.53 -12.67
CA THR A 144 0.41 -12.09 -11.27
C THR A 144 1.47 -11.00 -11.15
N LYS A 145 2.66 -11.22 -11.72
CA LYS A 145 3.76 -10.25 -11.73
C LYS A 145 3.34 -8.92 -12.37
N ALA A 146 2.68 -8.97 -13.52
CA ALA A 146 2.15 -7.78 -14.20
C ALA A 146 1.08 -7.07 -13.36
N LYS A 147 0.19 -7.84 -12.70
CA LYS A 147 -0.83 -7.26 -11.82
C LYS A 147 -0.23 -6.59 -10.60
N LEU A 148 0.82 -7.15 -10.02
CA LEU A 148 1.55 -6.55 -8.90
C LEU A 148 2.17 -5.23 -9.32
N LEU A 149 2.89 -5.18 -10.44
CA LEU A 149 3.45 -3.94 -10.98
C LEU A 149 2.37 -2.88 -11.18
N GLN A 150 1.26 -3.24 -11.84
CA GLN A 150 0.14 -2.33 -12.08
C GLN A 150 -0.36 -1.68 -10.78
N VAL A 151 -0.52 -2.48 -9.72
CA VAL A 151 -1.01 -1.97 -8.44
C VAL A 151 0.05 -1.16 -7.70
N VAL A 152 1.31 -1.58 -7.72
CA VAL A 152 2.44 -0.83 -7.12
C VAL A 152 2.54 0.56 -7.74
N LEU A 153 2.59 0.65 -9.07
CA LEU A 153 2.66 1.95 -9.77
C LEU A 153 1.44 2.82 -9.48
N ARG A 154 0.25 2.21 -9.39
CA ARG A 154 -0.97 2.94 -9.04
C ARG A 154 -0.93 3.49 -7.60
N ILE A 155 -0.40 2.72 -6.65
CA ILE A 155 -0.20 3.20 -5.27
C ILE A 155 0.75 4.39 -5.26
N LEU A 156 1.88 4.29 -5.97
CA LEU A 156 2.87 5.37 -6.05
C LEU A 156 2.29 6.63 -6.71
N ALA A 157 1.48 6.49 -7.76
CA ALA A 157 0.79 7.62 -8.39
C ALA A 157 -0.29 8.24 -7.49
N GLU A 158 -1.10 7.43 -6.81
CA GLU A 158 -2.11 7.91 -5.84
C GLU A 158 -1.44 8.66 -4.69
N ALA A 159 -0.30 8.17 -4.20
CA ALA A 159 0.51 8.82 -3.16
C ALA A 159 1.48 9.89 -3.69
N ARG A 160 1.39 10.29 -4.97
CA ARG A 160 2.20 11.33 -5.61
C ARG A 160 3.70 11.06 -5.73
N TYR A 161 4.19 9.86 -5.47
CA TYR A 161 5.59 9.49 -5.79
C TYR A 161 5.84 9.41 -7.29
N LEU A 162 4.78 9.16 -8.06
CA LEU A 162 4.78 9.29 -9.50
C LEU A 162 3.76 10.35 -9.93
N GLU A 163 4.09 11.11 -10.96
CA GLU A 163 3.15 12.03 -11.61
C GLU A 163 1.95 11.25 -12.17
N SER A 164 2.22 10.15 -12.87
CA SER A 164 1.20 9.26 -13.40
C SER A 164 1.75 7.84 -13.65
N THR A 165 0.84 6.87 -13.80
CA THR A 165 1.20 5.50 -14.20
C THR A 165 1.61 5.38 -15.67
N ARG A 166 1.50 6.46 -16.46
CA ARG A 166 1.89 6.50 -17.87
C ARG A 166 3.27 7.10 -18.06
N SER A 167 3.54 8.24 -17.41
CA SER A 167 4.82 8.95 -17.54
C SER A 167 5.91 8.34 -16.66
N LEU A 168 5.53 7.77 -15.51
CA LEU A 168 6.46 7.24 -14.50
C LEU A 168 7.50 8.26 -14.01
N HIS A 169 7.27 9.56 -14.26
CA HIS A 169 8.09 10.64 -13.72
C HIS A 169 7.97 10.66 -12.19
N LEU A 170 9.12 10.70 -11.53
CA LEU A 170 9.24 10.72 -10.09
C LEU A 170 8.95 12.12 -9.55
N THR A 171 8.00 12.20 -8.62
CA THR A 171 7.61 13.47 -7.97
C THR A 171 7.46 13.31 -6.45
N PRO A 172 8.43 12.72 -5.71
CA PRO A 172 8.24 12.36 -4.30
C PRO A 172 7.71 13.53 -3.48
N PRO A 173 6.57 13.37 -2.78
CA PRO A 173 5.97 14.46 -2.02
C PRO A 173 6.74 14.71 -0.74
N LEU A 174 6.58 15.91 -0.17
CA LEU A 174 6.90 16.13 1.23
C LEU A 174 5.87 15.39 2.11
N LEU A 175 6.34 14.80 3.20
CA LEU A 175 5.42 14.15 4.12
C LEU A 175 4.66 15.17 4.97
N HIS A 176 3.37 14.95 5.12
CA HIS A 176 2.50 15.76 5.96
C HIS A 176 3.02 15.71 7.42
N PRO A 177 3.13 16.85 8.12
CA PRO A 177 3.70 16.89 9.47
C PRO A 177 3.00 15.95 10.46
N GLU A 178 1.70 15.76 10.30
CA GLU A 178 0.92 14.84 11.13
C GLU A 178 1.19 13.37 10.82
N ALA A 179 1.42 13.01 9.55
CA ALA A 179 1.83 11.65 9.18
C ALA A 179 3.21 11.33 9.77
N GLN A 180 4.17 12.26 9.66
CA GLN A 180 5.49 12.09 10.28
C GLN A 180 5.40 11.97 11.79
N ARG A 181 4.60 12.82 12.46
CA ARG A 181 4.41 12.78 13.91
C ARG A 181 3.84 11.44 14.35
N TYR A 182 2.83 10.94 13.64
CA TYR A 182 2.22 9.65 13.90
C TYR A 182 3.23 8.49 13.76
N LEU A 183 3.94 8.43 12.62
CA LEU A 183 4.91 7.35 12.38
C LEU A 183 6.07 7.37 13.40
N LYS A 184 6.53 8.56 13.79
CA LYS A 184 7.56 8.72 14.84
C LYS A 184 7.05 8.28 16.21
N SER A 185 5.83 8.66 16.61
CA SER A 185 5.28 8.29 17.92
C SER A 185 5.01 6.79 18.07
N ARG A 186 4.87 6.07 16.95
CA ARG A 186 4.69 4.61 16.90
C ARG A 186 5.98 3.83 16.61
N SER A 187 7.13 4.50 16.57
CA SER A 187 8.43 3.87 16.28
C SER A 187 8.50 3.15 14.93
N GLU A 188 7.75 3.63 13.93
CA GLU A 188 7.67 3.06 12.58
C GLU A 188 8.81 3.52 11.67
N ALA A 189 10.06 3.44 12.16
CA ALA A 189 11.22 4.03 11.51
C ALA A 189 11.44 3.50 10.08
N ALA A 190 11.27 2.19 9.84
CA ALA A 190 11.44 1.59 8.52
C ALA A 190 10.36 2.05 7.52
N VAL A 191 9.12 2.27 7.98
CA VAL A 191 8.02 2.77 7.14
C VAL A 191 8.26 4.23 6.80
N LEU A 192 8.66 5.02 7.80
CA LEU A 192 9.00 6.43 7.60
C LEU A 192 10.16 6.56 6.62
N ALA A 193 11.24 5.79 6.77
CA ALA A 193 12.38 5.82 5.84
C ALA A 193 11.97 5.44 4.41
N ALA A 194 11.14 4.39 4.25
CA ALA A 194 10.61 4.02 2.94
C ALA A 194 9.78 5.15 2.30
N MET A 195 9.00 5.89 3.10
CA MET A 195 8.23 7.03 2.61
C MET A 195 9.11 8.26 2.35
N GLU A 196 10.12 8.52 3.15
CA GLU A 196 11.09 9.61 2.92
C GLU A 196 12.10 9.28 1.81
N LEU A 197 12.08 8.05 1.29
CA LEU A 197 13.05 7.51 0.34
C LEU A 197 14.49 7.59 0.87
N THR A 198 14.63 7.36 2.17
CA THR A 198 15.90 7.31 2.90
C THR A 198 16.25 5.87 3.28
N ASN A 199 17.54 5.60 3.52
CA ASN A 199 18.04 4.28 3.92
C ASN A 199 18.09 4.13 5.44
#